data_AF-A0A3C0GCH0-F1
#
_entry.id   AF-A0A3C0GCH0-F1
#
_cell.length_a   1.000
_cell.length_b   1.000
_cell.length_c   1.000
_cell.angle_alpha   90.00
_cell.angle_beta   90.00
_cell.angle_gamma   90.00
#
_symmetry.space_group_name_H-M   'P 1'
#
loop_
_entity.id
_entity.type
_entity.pdbx_description
1 polymer ?
#
loop_
_entity_poly.entity_id
_entity_poly.type
_entity_poly.pdbx_seq_one_letter_code
_entity_poly.pdbx_strand_id
1 'polypeptide(L)'
;MSSKKFKARLQKRILLEAAALSLEIEESNELDNEYKEKFKKDFEYELRFLASKEEHSDEVIAPDSAETLEKEEILVHPDIKKLFREIAKKTHPDLFGDLYEEEFKRANIAQEENDWVSLLVIANDLNITLPVFTDDIGRMIGEDMNKKREFLEDRKDGLAWAWAAAPDSSEANRVAARRIMQINEKEFQIFLDSLKKNS
;
A
#
# COMPACT_ATOMS: atom_id res chain seq x y z
N MET A 1 -30.84 23.68 13.00
CA MET A 1 -29.49 23.76 13.61
C MET A 1 -28.83 22.38 13.87
N SER A 2 -29.59 21.30 14.09
CA SER A 2 -29.03 19.94 14.35
C SER A 2 -28.22 19.36 13.18
N SER A 3 -28.68 19.54 11.93
CA SER A 3 -28.05 18.98 10.72
C SER A 3 -26.65 19.54 10.41
N LYS A 4 -26.38 20.84 10.62
CA LYS A 4 -25.08 21.45 10.31
C LYS A 4 -23.96 20.97 11.25
N LYS A 5 -24.27 20.83 12.55
CA LYS A 5 -23.31 20.28 13.53
C LYS A 5 -23.03 18.80 13.28
N PHE A 6 -24.04 18.04 12.85
CA PHE A 6 -23.87 16.64 12.47
C PHE A 6 -22.94 16.49 11.26
N LYS A 7 -23.19 17.24 10.17
CA LYS A 7 -22.34 17.22 8.97
C LYS A 7 -20.88 17.60 9.27
N ALA A 8 -20.66 18.62 10.10
CA ALA A 8 -19.30 19.01 10.50
C ALA A 8 -18.58 17.91 11.31
N ARG A 9 -19.30 17.20 12.19
CA ARG A 9 -18.72 16.06 12.93
C ARG A 9 -18.41 14.88 12.01
N LEU A 10 -19.29 14.59 11.06
CA LEU A 10 -19.08 13.55 10.06
C LEU A 10 -17.85 13.84 9.21
N GLN A 11 -17.72 15.07 8.69
CA GLN A 11 -16.55 15.51 7.93
C GLN A 11 -15.27 15.40 8.76
N LYS A 12 -15.30 15.85 10.02
CA LYS A 12 -14.15 15.67 10.92
C LYS A 12 -13.78 14.20 11.13
N ARG A 13 -14.77 13.32 11.29
CA ARG A 13 -14.53 11.88 11.45
C ARG A 13 -13.85 11.30 10.21
N ILE A 14 -14.38 11.58 9.02
CA ILE A 14 -13.81 11.10 7.75
C ILE A 14 -12.35 11.56 7.59
N LEU A 15 -12.04 12.82 7.94
CA LEU A 15 -10.67 13.32 7.87
C LEU A 15 -9.71 12.61 8.83
N LEU A 16 -10.17 12.33 10.05
CA LEU A 16 -9.36 11.59 11.02
C LEU A 16 -9.13 10.15 10.56
N GLU A 17 -10.15 9.50 10.02
CA GLU A 17 -10.03 8.14 9.48
C GLU A 17 -9.11 8.12 8.25
N ALA A 18 -9.22 9.10 7.36
CA ALA A 18 -8.34 9.27 6.20
C ALA A 18 -6.87 9.46 6.62
N ALA A 19 -6.61 10.33 7.60
CA ALA A 19 -5.26 10.55 8.12
C ALA A 19 -4.69 9.29 8.79
N ALA A 20 -5.48 8.60 9.59
CA ALA A 20 -5.05 7.34 10.21
C ALA A 20 -4.71 6.28 9.14
N LEU A 21 -5.56 6.15 8.12
CA LEU A 21 -5.33 5.20 7.02
C LEU A 21 -4.04 5.51 6.24
N SER A 22 -3.77 6.79 5.97
CA SER A 22 -2.52 7.20 5.32
C SER A 22 -1.29 6.84 6.17
N LEU A 23 -1.34 7.07 7.48
CA LEU A 23 -0.26 6.69 8.40
C LEU A 23 -0.06 5.16 8.43
N GLU A 24 -1.14 4.38 8.49
CA GLU A 24 -1.04 2.92 8.45
C GLU A 24 -0.42 2.39 7.15
N ILE A 25 -0.67 3.06 6.01
CA ILE A 25 -0.02 2.73 4.73
C ILE A 25 1.47 3.07 4.78
N GLU A 26 1.84 4.23 5.31
CA GLU A 26 3.24 4.63 5.46
C GLU A 26 4.00 3.65 6.36
N GLU A 27 3.46 3.33 7.53
CA GLU A 27 4.01 2.31 8.44
C GLU A 27 4.12 0.93 7.75
N SER A 28 3.09 0.54 6.99
CA SER A 28 3.11 -0.73 6.27
C SER A 28 4.14 -0.77 5.15
N ASN A 29 4.42 0.36 4.52
CA ASN A 29 5.45 0.47 3.51
C ASN A 29 6.86 0.33 4.11
N GLU A 30 7.09 0.94 5.27
CA GLU A 30 8.35 0.81 6.01
C GLU A 30 8.61 -0.64 6.43
N LEU A 31 7.60 -1.30 7.02
CA LEU A 31 7.72 -2.66 7.54
C LEU A 31 7.87 -3.72 6.44
N ASP A 32 7.23 -3.55 5.28
CA ASP A 32 7.24 -4.56 4.21
C ASP A 32 8.65 -4.89 3.72
N ASN A 33 9.52 -3.88 3.59
CA ASN A 33 10.90 -4.11 3.18
C ASN A 33 11.65 -4.94 4.24
N GLU A 34 11.49 -4.58 5.52
CA GLU A 34 12.09 -5.33 6.63
C GLU A 34 11.58 -6.78 6.68
N TYR A 35 10.27 -6.97 6.50
CA TYR A 35 9.61 -8.26 6.59
C TYR A 35 10.00 -9.17 5.43
N LYS A 36 10.12 -8.62 4.21
CA LYS A 36 10.63 -9.33 3.04
C LYS A 36 12.08 -9.78 3.23
N GLU A 37 12.94 -8.91 3.74
CA GLU A 37 14.35 -9.27 3.98
C GLU A 37 14.49 -10.32 5.08
N LYS A 38 13.74 -10.20 6.18
CA LYS A 38 13.67 -11.22 7.24
C LYS A 38 13.20 -12.57 6.67
N PHE A 39 12.13 -12.56 5.88
CA PHE A 39 11.60 -13.77 5.26
C PHE A 39 12.61 -14.43 4.32
N LYS A 40 13.25 -13.66 3.42
CA LYS A 40 14.29 -14.17 2.51
C LYS A 40 15.43 -14.87 3.26
N LYS A 41 15.85 -14.29 4.38
CA LYS A 41 16.90 -14.85 5.23
C LYS A 41 16.46 -16.14 5.92
N ASP A 42 15.28 -16.14 6.53
CA ASP A 42 14.79 -17.29 7.30
C ASP A 42 14.43 -18.49 6.40
N PHE A 43 13.99 -18.21 5.16
CA PHE A 43 13.59 -19.19 4.15
C PHE A 43 14.61 -19.35 3.01
N GLU A 44 15.88 -18.98 3.23
CA GLU A 44 16.91 -19.00 2.18
C GLU A 44 17.01 -20.36 1.47
N TYR A 45 16.99 -21.47 2.22
CA TYR A 45 17.08 -22.81 1.65
C TYR A 45 15.81 -23.20 0.91
N GLU A 46 14.63 -22.88 1.45
CA GLU A 46 13.34 -23.10 0.80
C GLU A 46 13.25 -22.34 -0.53
N LEU A 47 13.69 -21.09 -0.57
CA LEU A 47 13.72 -20.26 -1.78
C LEU A 47 14.71 -20.80 -2.82
N ARG A 48 15.91 -21.22 -2.40
CA ARG A 48 16.87 -21.89 -3.29
C ARG A 48 16.33 -23.20 -3.85
N PHE A 49 15.61 -23.98 -3.04
CA PHE A 49 14.98 -25.21 -3.50
C PHE A 49 13.92 -24.93 -4.56
N LEU A 50 13.05 -23.94 -4.36
CA LEU A 50 12.06 -23.53 -5.35
C LEU A 50 12.72 -23.07 -6.65
N ALA A 51 13.75 -22.20 -6.58
CA ALA A 51 14.50 -21.76 -7.75
C ALA A 51 15.14 -22.94 -8.52
N SER A 52 15.68 -23.93 -7.79
CA SER A 52 16.26 -25.14 -8.42
C SER A 52 15.23 -26.03 -9.13
N LYS A 53 13.94 -25.90 -8.77
CA LYS A 53 12.84 -26.59 -9.45
C LYS A 53 12.37 -25.84 -10.69
N GLU A 54 12.37 -24.50 -10.64
CA GLU A 54 12.02 -23.65 -11.78
C GLU A 54 13.03 -23.79 -12.93
N GLU A 55 14.33 -23.98 -12.64
CA GLU A 55 15.35 -24.29 -13.65
C GLU A 55 15.16 -25.66 -14.36
N HIS A 56 14.20 -26.49 -13.91
CA HIS A 56 13.85 -27.78 -14.52
C HIS A 56 12.42 -27.81 -15.07
N SER A 57 11.70 -26.69 -15.03
CA SER A 57 10.42 -26.51 -15.72
C SER A 57 10.60 -25.50 -16.85
N ASP A 58 10.69 -25.98 -18.09
CA ASP A 58 10.42 -25.17 -19.28
C ASP A 58 8.91 -24.85 -19.33
N GLU A 59 8.42 -24.01 -18.43
CA GLU A 59 7.19 -23.25 -18.62
C GLU A 59 7.48 -21.79 -18.22
N VAL A 60 7.81 -21.01 -19.25
CA VAL A 60 7.93 -19.56 -19.19
C VAL A 60 6.56 -18.99 -18.83
N ILE A 61 6.29 -18.79 -17.55
CA ILE A 61 5.23 -17.88 -17.13
C ILE A 61 5.83 -16.48 -17.20
N ALA A 62 5.63 -15.84 -18.35
CA ALA A 62 5.81 -14.40 -18.46
C ALA A 62 4.90 -13.72 -17.42
N PRO A 63 5.42 -12.77 -16.61
CA PRO A 63 4.54 -11.81 -15.96
C PRO A 63 4.07 -10.83 -17.05
N ASP A 64 3.02 -11.22 -17.76
CA ASP A 64 2.19 -10.30 -18.53
C ASP A 64 1.23 -9.64 -17.55
N SER A 65 1.51 -8.39 -17.21
CA SER A 65 0.51 -7.35 -16.90
C SER A 65 1.23 -6.04 -16.61
N ALA A 66 1.86 -5.49 -17.64
CA ALA A 66 1.84 -4.04 -17.75
C ALA A 66 0.44 -3.67 -18.25
N GLU A 67 -0.55 -3.70 -17.34
CA GLU A 67 -1.79 -2.98 -17.55
C GLU A 67 -1.41 -1.49 -17.61
N THR A 68 -1.19 -1.03 -18.83
CA THR A 68 -1.28 0.38 -19.17
C THR A 68 -2.73 0.76 -18.84
N LEU A 69 -2.96 1.22 -17.62
CA LEU A 69 -4.20 1.87 -17.23
C LEU A 69 -4.42 2.99 -18.24
N GLU A 70 -5.37 2.77 -19.15
CA GLU A 70 -5.91 3.86 -19.95
C GLU A 70 -6.34 4.93 -18.96
N LYS A 71 -5.64 6.08 -18.97
CA LYS A 71 -6.04 7.26 -18.20
C LYS A 71 -7.40 7.68 -18.73
N GLU A 72 -8.47 7.13 -18.15
CA GLU A 72 -9.80 7.68 -18.29
C GLU A 72 -9.69 9.15 -17.86
N GLU A 73 -10.03 10.08 -18.75
CA GLU A 73 -10.28 11.47 -18.37
C GLU A 73 -11.55 11.49 -17.50
N ILE A 74 -11.37 11.17 -16.22
CA ILE A 74 -12.46 11.15 -15.26
C ILE A 74 -12.81 12.61 -14.94
N LEU A 75 -14.11 12.90 -14.97
CA LEU A 75 -14.71 14.18 -14.60
C LEU A 75 -14.37 14.52 -13.13
N VAL A 76 -13.19 15.12 -12.90
CA VAL A 76 -12.76 15.58 -11.58
C VAL A 76 -13.81 16.56 -11.06
N HIS A 77 -14.45 16.21 -9.94
CA HIS A 77 -15.46 17.05 -9.30
C HIS A 77 -14.89 18.48 -9.10
N PRO A 78 -15.64 19.54 -9.46
CA PRO A 78 -15.11 20.91 -9.52
C PRO A 78 -14.54 21.40 -8.19
N ASP A 79 -15.06 20.90 -7.07
CA ASP A 79 -14.56 21.26 -5.74
C ASP A 79 -13.23 20.58 -5.40
N ILE A 80 -12.93 19.43 -5.99
CA ILE A 80 -11.63 18.77 -5.81
C ILE A 80 -10.57 19.46 -6.66
N LYS A 81 -10.91 19.86 -7.88
CA LYS A 81 -10.04 20.70 -8.72
C LYS A 81 -9.70 22.03 -8.04
N LYS A 82 -10.65 22.61 -7.28
CA LYS A 82 -10.39 23.79 -6.45
C LYS A 82 -9.45 23.46 -5.30
N LEU A 83 -9.70 22.35 -4.59
CA LEU A 83 -8.85 21.92 -3.47
C LEU A 83 -7.39 21.74 -3.91
N PHE A 84 -7.16 21.01 -5.01
CA PHE A 84 -5.83 20.84 -5.58
C PHE A 84 -5.19 22.17 -5.95
N ARG A 85 -5.93 23.10 -6.58
CA ARG A 85 -5.41 24.45 -6.90
C ARG A 85 -5.03 25.23 -5.65
N GLU A 86 -5.73 25.07 -4.53
CA GLU A 86 -5.35 25.72 -3.27
C GLU A 86 -4.09 25.10 -2.68
N ILE A 87 -3.96 23.77 -2.76
CA ILE A 87 -2.74 23.06 -2.36
C ILE A 87 -1.56 23.56 -3.20
N ALA A 88 -1.66 23.47 -4.54
CA ALA A 88 -0.62 23.90 -5.46
C ALA A 88 -0.20 25.36 -5.24
N LYS A 89 -1.12 26.27 -4.93
CA LYS A 89 -0.78 27.67 -4.60
C LYS A 89 0.03 27.81 -3.33
N LYS A 90 -0.21 26.97 -2.32
CA LYS A 90 0.50 27.00 -1.04
C LYS A 90 1.80 26.19 -1.04
N THR A 91 1.95 25.27 -1.99
CA THR A 91 3.13 24.39 -2.07
C THR A 91 4.00 24.65 -3.31
N HIS A 92 3.67 25.63 -4.16
CA HIS A 92 4.43 25.89 -5.38
C HIS A 92 5.90 26.24 -5.07
N PRO A 93 6.89 25.57 -5.71
CA PRO A 93 8.30 25.81 -5.46
C PRO A 93 8.73 27.25 -5.82
N ASP A 94 8.11 27.89 -6.82
CA ASP A 94 8.39 29.32 -7.11
C ASP A 94 8.05 30.27 -5.96
N LEU A 95 7.13 29.91 -5.06
CA LEU A 95 6.68 30.77 -3.96
C LEU A 95 7.35 30.43 -2.63
N PHE A 96 7.67 29.16 -2.41
CA PHE A 96 8.15 28.64 -1.12
C PHE A 96 9.47 27.87 -1.21
N GLY A 97 10.10 27.82 -2.39
CA GLY A 97 11.32 27.06 -2.66
C GLY A 97 11.11 25.57 -2.40
N ASP A 98 12.15 24.92 -1.89
CA ASP A 98 12.15 23.48 -1.63
C ASP A 98 11.36 23.10 -0.34
N LEU A 99 10.79 24.08 0.37
CA LEU A 99 10.15 23.86 1.68
C LEU A 99 8.91 22.97 1.61
N TYR A 100 8.18 23.00 0.49
CA TYR A 100 6.97 22.20 0.26
C TYR A 100 7.05 21.34 -1.00
N GLU A 101 8.26 21.05 -1.47
CA GLU A 101 8.46 20.32 -2.73
C GLU A 101 7.87 18.90 -2.65
N GLU A 102 8.02 18.24 -1.50
CA GLU A 102 7.49 16.90 -1.28
C GLU A 102 5.96 16.89 -1.25
N GLU A 103 5.33 17.84 -0.54
CA GLU A 103 3.88 18.00 -0.49
C GLU A 103 3.30 18.38 -1.86
N PHE A 104 4.03 19.17 -2.65
CA PHE A 104 3.65 19.48 -4.03
C PHE A 104 3.70 18.24 -4.92
N LYS A 105 4.76 17.43 -4.83
CA LYS A 105 4.87 16.15 -5.56
C LYS A 105 3.77 15.17 -5.14
N ARG A 106 3.56 14.99 -3.84
CA ARG A 106 2.48 14.14 -3.30
C ARG A 106 1.10 14.59 -3.78
N ALA A 107 0.85 15.90 -3.80
CA ALA A 107 -0.42 16.44 -4.30
C ALA A 107 -0.62 16.20 -5.80
N ASN A 108 0.45 16.31 -6.62
CA ASN A 108 0.37 16.01 -8.05
C ASN A 108 0.07 14.54 -8.30
N ILE A 109 0.80 13.63 -7.63
CA ILE A 109 0.56 12.18 -7.74
C ILE A 109 -0.88 11.85 -7.32
N ALA A 110 -1.31 12.38 -6.18
CA ALA A 110 -2.66 12.15 -5.68
C ALA A 110 -3.75 12.68 -6.64
N GLN A 111 -3.49 13.78 -7.34
CA GLN A 111 -4.39 14.26 -8.37
C GLN A 111 -4.40 13.35 -9.61
N GLU A 112 -3.25 12.85 -10.05
CA GLU A 112 -3.15 11.96 -11.21
C GLU A 112 -3.78 10.60 -10.95
N GLU A 113 -3.67 10.08 -9.73
CA GLU A 113 -4.19 8.79 -9.31
C GLU A 113 -5.64 8.85 -8.78
N ASN A 114 -6.24 10.05 -8.71
CA ASN A 114 -7.54 10.30 -8.07
C ASN A 114 -7.60 9.85 -6.60
N ASP A 115 -6.48 10.00 -5.89
CA ASP A 115 -6.35 9.71 -4.46
C ASP A 115 -6.89 10.89 -3.64
N TRP A 116 -8.18 10.82 -3.33
CA TRP A 116 -8.90 11.85 -2.62
C TRP A 116 -8.51 11.90 -1.15
N VAL A 117 -8.24 10.74 -0.55
CA VAL A 117 -7.76 10.62 0.83
C VAL A 117 -6.46 11.40 1.01
N SER A 118 -5.48 11.19 0.15
CA SER A 118 -4.19 11.90 0.21
C SER A 118 -4.36 13.41 -0.01
N LEU A 119 -5.18 13.83 -0.98
CA LEU A 119 -5.45 15.27 -1.20
C LEU A 119 -6.11 15.93 0.01
N LEU A 120 -7.01 15.23 0.70
CA LEU A 120 -7.66 15.75 1.91
C LEU A 120 -6.71 15.87 3.10
N VAL A 121 -5.83 14.88 3.27
CA VAL A 121 -4.80 14.89 4.32
C VAL A 121 -3.83 16.06 4.08
N ILE A 122 -3.29 16.18 2.88
CA ILE A 122 -2.38 17.29 2.51
C ILE A 122 -3.06 18.66 2.71
N ALA A 123 -4.32 18.80 2.28
CA ALA A 123 -5.05 20.04 2.50
C ALA A 123 -5.27 20.36 3.99
N ASN A 124 -5.56 19.35 4.80
CA ASN A 124 -5.71 19.49 6.23
C ASN A 124 -4.39 19.94 6.89
N ASP A 125 -3.27 19.33 6.51
CA ASP A 125 -1.95 19.64 7.07
C ASP A 125 -1.50 21.06 6.71
N LEU A 126 -1.79 21.50 5.49
CA LEU A 126 -1.55 22.88 5.02
C LEU A 126 -2.58 23.90 5.54
N ASN A 127 -3.49 23.49 6.43
CA ASN A 127 -4.58 24.30 6.97
C ASN A 127 -5.37 25.01 5.84
N ILE A 128 -5.70 24.28 4.77
CA ILE A 128 -6.52 24.73 3.65
C ILE A 128 -8.00 24.51 3.99
N THR A 129 -8.85 25.44 3.58
CA THR A 129 -10.29 25.31 3.85
C THR A 129 -10.87 24.21 2.98
N LEU A 130 -11.30 23.12 3.62
CA LEU A 130 -11.90 22.00 2.92
C LEU A 130 -13.31 22.34 2.44
N PRO A 131 -13.71 21.86 1.25
CA PRO A 131 -15.10 21.96 0.80
C PRO A 131 -16.02 21.22 1.77
N VAL A 132 -17.28 21.66 1.85
CA VAL A 132 -18.30 20.93 2.61
C VAL A 132 -18.56 19.61 1.88
N PHE A 133 -18.47 18.50 2.60
CA PHE A 133 -18.72 17.19 2.01
C PHE A 133 -20.20 17.09 1.64
N THR A 134 -20.47 17.13 0.33
CA THR A 134 -21.74 16.71 -0.25
C THR A 134 -21.81 15.19 -0.21
N ASP A 135 -23.00 14.63 -0.40
CA ASP A 135 -23.17 13.17 -0.36
C ASP A 135 -22.35 12.48 -1.48
N ASP A 136 -22.17 13.16 -2.62
CA ASP A 136 -21.30 12.69 -3.72
C ASP A 136 -19.83 12.66 -3.33
N ILE A 137 -19.30 13.73 -2.72
CA ILE A 137 -17.92 13.80 -2.22
C ILE A 137 -17.71 12.73 -1.13
N GLY A 138 -18.68 12.56 -0.23
CA GLY A 138 -18.63 11.54 0.82
C GLY A 138 -18.55 10.12 0.28
N ARG A 139 -19.29 9.81 -0.79
CA ARG A 139 -19.21 8.51 -1.47
C ARG A 139 -17.85 8.30 -2.13
N MET A 140 -17.34 9.28 -2.88
CA MET A 140 -16.04 9.18 -3.55
C MET A 140 -14.89 8.95 -2.57
N ILE A 141 -14.89 9.67 -1.44
CA ILE A 141 -13.90 9.47 -0.38
C ILE A 141 -14.06 8.06 0.24
N GLY A 142 -15.31 7.61 0.47
CA GLY A 142 -15.56 6.28 1.02
C GLY A 142 -15.07 5.15 0.12
N GLU A 143 -15.27 5.27 -1.20
CA GLU A 143 -14.77 4.31 -2.19
C GLU A 143 -13.23 4.29 -2.21
N ASP A 144 -12.58 5.45 -2.20
CA ASP A 144 -11.13 5.58 -2.16
C ASP A 144 -10.52 5.01 -0.86
N MET A 145 -11.14 5.32 0.29
CA MET A 145 -10.75 4.74 1.59
C MET A 145 -10.89 3.21 1.61
N ASN A 146 -11.91 2.65 0.93
CA ASN A 146 -12.07 1.20 0.85
C ASN A 146 -10.98 0.56 0.00
N LYS A 147 -10.66 1.11 -1.17
CA LYS A 147 -9.54 0.64 -1.99
C LYS A 147 -8.21 0.65 -1.23
N LYS A 148 -7.95 1.70 -0.47
CA LYS A 148 -6.76 1.81 0.38
C LYS A 148 -6.73 0.78 1.51
N ARG A 149 -7.89 0.44 2.08
CA ARG A 149 -7.99 -0.62 3.10
C ARG A 149 -7.77 -2.00 2.49
N GLU A 150 -8.36 -2.28 1.34
CA GLU A 150 -8.12 -3.52 0.59
C GLU A 150 -6.63 -3.66 0.25
N PHE A 151 -5.99 -2.59 -0.24
CA PHE A 151 -4.54 -2.57 -0.48
C PHE A 151 -3.72 -2.89 0.78
N LEU A 152 -4.10 -2.37 1.94
CA LEU A 152 -3.46 -2.69 3.22
C LEU A 152 -3.66 -4.14 3.63
N GLU A 153 -4.87 -4.68 3.44
CA GLU A 153 -5.20 -6.06 3.76
C GLU A 153 -4.40 -7.02 2.86
N ASP A 154 -4.39 -6.79 1.55
CA ASP A 154 -3.61 -7.59 0.59
C ASP A 154 -2.11 -7.59 0.93
N ARG A 155 -1.58 -6.45 1.38
CA ARG A 155 -0.19 -6.33 1.79
C ARG A 155 0.10 -7.13 3.07
N LYS A 156 -0.83 -7.11 4.04
CA LYS A 156 -0.73 -7.82 5.31
C LYS A 156 -0.99 -9.34 5.18
N ASP A 157 -1.69 -9.75 4.13
CA ASP A 157 -1.98 -11.16 3.81
C ASP A 157 -0.79 -11.89 3.17
N GLY A 158 0.27 -11.16 2.79
CA GLY A 158 1.48 -11.74 2.24
C GLY A 158 2.18 -12.70 3.21
N LEU A 159 2.71 -13.82 2.70
CA LEU A 159 3.40 -14.84 3.52
C LEU A 159 4.60 -14.26 4.29
N ALA A 160 5.37 -13.36 3.67
CA ALA A 160 6.48 -12.67 4.32
C ALA A 160 6.00 -11.81 5.49
N TRP A 161 4.85 -11.15 5.34
CA TRP A 161 4.23 -10.35 6.39
C TRP A 161 3.76 -11.23 7.54
N ALA A 162 2.97 -12.27 7.24
CA ALA A 162 2.47 -13.22 8.24
C ALA A 162 3.61 -13.88 9.03
N TRP A 163 4.74 -14.20 8.38
CA TRP A 163 5.91 -14.75 9.04
C TRP A 163 6.61 -13.73 9.94
N ALA A 164 6.89 -12.54 9.42
CA ALA A 164 7.71 -11.56 10.12
C ALA A 164 6.97 -10.90 11.30
N ALA A 165 5.66 -10.70 11.16
CA ALA A 165 4.77 -10.14 12.18
C ALA A 165 4.38 -11.13 13.29
N ALA A 166 4.60 -12.44 13.09
CA ALA A 166 4.31 -13.44 14.11
C ALA A 166 5.26 -13.27 15.32
N PRO A 167 4.74 -13.21 16.56
CA PRO A 167 5.56 -13.02 17.76
C PRO A 167 6.43 -14.24 18.10
N ASP A 168 6.11 -15.43 17.57
CA ASP A 168 6.88 -16.65 17.75
C ASP A 168 7.08 -17.37 16.41
N SER A 169 8.33 -17.41 15.94
CA SER A 169 8.75 -18.12 14.72
C SER A 169 8.94 -19.61 15.00
N SER A 170 7.85 -20.28 15.39
CA SER A 170 7.86 -21.72 15.68
C SER A 170 8.07 -22.56 14.41
N GLU A 171 8.64 -23.76 14.58
CA GLU A 171 8.78 -24.74 13.50
C GLU A 171 7.41 -25.13 12.90
N ALA A 172 6.33 -25.09 13.70
CA ALA A 172 4.97 -25.33 13.20
C ALA A 172 4.54 -24.27 12.18
N ASN A 173 4.88 -23.00 12.41
CA ASN A 173 4.63 -21.91 11.48
C ASN A 173 5.48 -22.06 10.21
N ARG A 174 6.73 -22.53 10.35
CA ARG A 174 7.61 -22.78 9.20
C ARG A 174 7.08 -23.91 8.32
N VAL A 175 6.59 -24.99 8.92
CA VAL A 175 5.93 -26.09 8.20
C VAL A 175 4.66 -25.62 7.50
N ALA A 176 3.86 -24.76 8.14
CA ALA A 176 2.68 -24.16 7.51
C ALA A 176 3.07 -23.29 6.29
N ALA A 177 4.11 -22.47 6.43
CA ALA A 177 4.64 -21.66 5.33
C ALA A 177 5.14 -22.53 4.16
N ARG A 178 5.87 -23.62 4.43
CA ARG A 178 6.29 -24.57 3.38
C ARG A 178 5.11 -25.18 2.63
N ARG A 179 4.00 -25.47 3.31
CA ARG A 179 2.77 -25.96 2.66
C ARG A 179 2.15 -24.92 1.74
N ILE A 180 2.11 -23.65 2.16
CA ILE A 180 1.64 -22.53 1.33
C ILE A 180 2.53 -22.40 0.09
N MET A 181 3.84 -22.53 0.26
CA MET A 181 4.84 -22.53 -0.82
C MET A 181 4.85 -23.81 -1.67
N GLN A 182 3.97 -24.78 -1.37
CA GLN A 182 3.87 -26.08 -2.07
C GLN A 182 5.19 -26.88 -2.07
N ILE A 183 6.01 -26.72 -1.04
CA ILE A 183 7.27 -27.44 -0.89
C ILE A 183 6.99 -28.88 -0.45
N ASN A 184 7.48 -29.84 -1.24
CA ASN A 184 7.47 -31.25 -0.87
C ASN A 184 8.61 -31.55 0.11
N GLU A 185 8.25 -31.86 1.36
CA GLU A 185 9.21 -32.06 2.45
C GLU A 185 10.26 -33.15 2.15
N LYS A 186 9.88 -34.22 1.44
CA LYS A 186 10.83 -35.30 1.10
C LYS A 186 11.88 -34.84 0.11
N GLU A 187 11.45 -34.12 -0.92
CA GLU A 187 12.35 -33.58 -1.96
C GLU A 187 13.22 -32.45 -1.39
N PHE A 188 12.64 -31.62 -0.53
CA PHE A 188 13.39 -30.58 0.17
C PHE A 188 14.48 -31.17 1.07
N GLN A 189 14.20 -32.25 1.80
CA GLN A 189 15.21 -32.91 2.62
C GLN A 189 16.35 -33.51 1.78
N ILE A 190 16.04 -34.09 0.62
CA ILE A 190 17.05 -34.59 -0.34
C ILE A 190 17.93 -33.44 -0.83
N PHE A 191 17.34 -32.28 -1.12
CA PHE A 191 18.06 -31.06 -1.49
C PHE A 191 18.99 -30.56 -0.36
N LEU A 192 18.50 -30.51 0.89
CA LEU A 192 19.34 -30.14 2.02
C LEU A 192 20.53 -31.10 2.22
N ASP A 193 20.32 -32.41 2.02
CA ASP A 193 21.36 -33.41 2.14
C ASP A 193 22.39 -33.34 1.00
N SER A 194 22.00 -32.87 -0.19
CA SER A 194 22.93 -32.67 -1.32
C SER A 194 23.84 -31.46 -1.08
N LEU A 195 23.31 -30.38 -0.49
CA LEU A 195 24.10 -29.20 -0.10
C LEU A 195 25.15 -29.54 0.96
N LYS A 196 24.80 -30.39 1.94
CA LYS A 196 25.72 -30.83 2.99
C LYS A 196 26.86 -31.73 2.49
N LYS A 197 26.67 -32.42 1.36
CA LYS A 197 27.70 -33.25 0.73
C LYS A 197 28.67 -32.45 -0.14
N ASN A 198 28.27 -31.23 -0.53
CA ASN A 198 29.02 -30.34 -1.42
C ASN A 198 29.65 -29.13 -0.68
N SER A 199 29.46 -29.00 0.64
CA SER A 199 30.18 -28.06 1.53
C SER A 199 31.33 -28.75 2.25
#